data_AF-A0AAV9IC34-F1
#
_entry.id   AF-A0AAV9IC34-F1
#
_cell.length_a   1.000
_cell.length_b   1.000
_cell.length_c   1.000
_cell.angle_alpha   90.00
_cell.angle_beta   90.00
_cell.angle_gamma   90.00
#
_symmetry.space_group_name_H-M   'P 1'
#
loop_
_entity.id
_entity.type
_entity.pdbx_description
1 polymer ?
#
loop_
_entity_poly.entity_id
_entity_poly.type
_entity_poly.pdbx_seq_one_letter_code
_entity_poly.pdbx_strand_id
1 'polypeptide(L)'
;MDFTTARVSVGFVSLSLEPTTWTSGSSKLFRKNASRSQFIPQRTLCPCSHSRHSRYSKHFKTVLEAKLRVAVVGGGPGGSSAAETLAKAGIETYIFERKWDNAKPCGGAIPLCMIDEFGLPLDIVDRKVRRMKMISPSNREVDVGKTLKPHEYIGMTRREVLDSYLRERAIQHGAQPIHGLVTDIVLPKTDRDPYVICYSDFTEKGNGVGKPNTLQVDMIIGADGANSRVAKVIDAGDYNYAIAFQERIRLPPEKMAYYEELAEMYVGDDVSPDFYAWVFPKYDHVGVGTGTVIDRPSIKKYQAAIRTRAASKLSGGHIIKVEAHPIPEHPRPRRVVGRVALVGDAAGYVTKCSGEGIYFAAKSGRMCAQAIAEISLQGERIPSESELKATYLKRWDSKYWSTYKVLDVLQAVFYRNNIAREAFVELCEDEYVQKMTFDSYLYKTVAKGNPLQDVRLLFHTLGAFARAPALAP
;
A
#
# COMPACT_ATOMS: atom_id res chain seq x y z
N MET A 1 28.86 2.72 20.68
CA MET A 1 29.06 4.14 20.34
C MET A 1 27.72 4.67 19.90
N ASP A 2 27.14 5.50 20.77
CA ASP A 2 25.94 6.34 20.66
C ASP A 2 24.74 5.88 19.82
N PHE A 3 23.76 5.34 20.53
CA PHE A 3 22.37 5.20 20.10
C PHE A 3 21.63 6.52 20.36
N THR A 4 21.54 7.39 19.34
CA THR A 4 20.64 8.56 19.38
C THR A 4 19.18 8.11 19.28
N THR A 5 18.45 8.29 20.37
CA THR A 5 16.99 8.13 20.47
C THR A 5 16.30 9.21 19.64
N ALA A 6 15.65 8.84 18.55
CA ALA A 6 14.79 9.77 17.80
C ALA A 6 13.49 10.00 18.59
N ARG A 7 13.34 11.18 19.21
CA ARG A 7 12.07 11.64 19.78
C ARG A 7 11.18 12.13 18.64
N VAL A 8 10.04 11.46 18.43
CA VAL A 8 8.97 11.92 17.55
C VAL A 8 7.86 12.49 18.43
N SER A 9 7.77 13.82 18.47
CA SER A 9 6.67 14.55 19.11
C SER A 9 5.49 14.64 18.15
N VAL A 10 4.45 13.84 18.41
CA VAL A 10 3.11 14.02 17.84
C VAL A 10 2.26 14.68 18.93
N GLY A 11 1.58 15.78 18.62
CA GLY A 11 0.82 16.63 19.55
C GLY A 11 -0.41 16.01 20.21
N PHE A 12 -0.34 14.77 20.69
CA PHE A 12 -1.35 14.15 21.55
C PHE A 12 -0.64 13.34 22.65
N VAL A 13 -0.75 13.84 23.89
CA VAL A 13 -0.53 13.15 25.17
C VAL A 13 0.71 12.24 25.29
N SER A 14 1.76 12.78 25.92
CA SER A 14 2.82 11.99 26.56
C SER A 14 2.25 11.28 27.80
N LEU A 15 1.87 10.01 27.67
CA LEU A 15 1.71 9.10 28.80
C LEU A 15 3.00 8.28 28.94
N SER A 16 3.82 8.65 29.92
CA SER A 16 4.98 7.87 30.34
C SER A 16 4.49 6.58 31.00
N LEU A 17 4.62 5.46 30.30
CA LEU A 17 4.57 4.14 30.93
C LEU A 17 5.98 3.78 31.37
N GLU A 18 6.22 3.78 32.68
CA GLU A 18 7.45 3.24 33.26
C GLU A 18 7.57 1.74 32.92
N PRO A 19 8.78 1.24 32.61
CA PRO A 19 8.99 -0.17 32.34
C PRO A 19 8.84 -0.97 33.64
N THR A 20 7.76 -1.74 33.74
CA THR A 20 7.65 -2.81 34.74
C THR A 20 8.67 -3.90 34.41
N THR A 21 9.64 -4.02 35.29
CA THR A 21 10.69 -5.04 35.30
C THR A 21 10.09 -6.43 35.42
N TRP A 22 10.22 -7.26 34.39
CA TRP A 22 10.06 -8.70 34.50
C TRP A 22 11.38 -9.31 34.98
N THR A 23 11.37 -9.79 36.22
CA THR A 23 12.45 -10.54 36.84
C THR A 23 12.52 -11.95 36.25
N SER A 24 13.65 -12.27 35.62
CA SER A 24 14.01 -13.63 35.21
C SER A 24 14.38 -14.48 36.42
N GLY A 25 13.59 -15.53 36.68
CA GLY A 25 13.90 -16.60 37.63
C GLY A 25 14.95 -17.56 37.09
N SER A 26 15.94 -17.81 37.94
CA SER A 26 17.17 -18.57 37.80
C SER A 26 17.02 -20.09 37.66
N SER A 27 17.98 -20.72 36.96
CA SER A 27 18.56 -21.99 37.38
C SER A 27 20.07 -22.03 37.06
N LYS A 28 20.84 -22.40 38.09
CA LYS A 28 22.30 -22.50 38.15
C LYS A 28 22.75 -23.95 37.90
N LEU A 29 24.07 -24.07 37.72
CA LEU A 29 24.96 -25.25 37.85
C LEU A 29 25.15 -26.05 36.54
N PHE A 30 26.36 -26.39 36.07
CA PHE A 30 27.64 -26.67 36.74
C PHE A 30 28.88 -26.22 35.91
N ARG A 31 29.98 -25.93 36.64
CA ARG A 31 31.38 -25.69 36.21
C ARG A 31 31.94 -26.87 35.36
N LYS A 32 33.02 -26.77 34.56
CA LYS A 32 34.42 -26.47 34.94
C LYS A 32 35.34 -26.50 33.69
N ASN A 33 36.27 -25.53 33.61
CA ASN A 33 37.69 -25.56 33.16
C ASN A 33 38.14 -26.42 31.94
N ALA A 34 39.21 -26.13 31.19
CA ALA A 34 40.11 -25.01 30.92
C ALA A 34 41.25 -25.58 30.05
N SER A 35 41.91 -24.72 29.26
CA SER A 35 43.24 -24.94 28.62
C SER A 35 43.24 -25.89 27.40
N ARG A 36 44.05 -25.72 26.36
CA ARG A 36 45.38 -25.11 26.24
C ARG A 36 45.68 -24.79 24.76
N SER A 37 46.43 -23.72 24.54
CA SER A 37 47.12 -23.31 23.31
C SER A 37 48.11 -24.36 22.77
N GLN A 38 48.36 -24.39 21.45
CA GLN A 38 49.66 -24.03 20.85
C GLN A 38 49.79 -24.42 19.35
N PHE A 39 50.12 -23.40 18.55
CA PHE A 39 51.19 -23.31 17.54
C PHE A 39 51.33 -24.29 16.35
N ILE A 40 51.44 -23.64 15.20
CA ILE A 40 51.84 -24.06 13.84
C ILE A 40 53.36 -24.34 13.81
N PRO A 41 53.92 -25.03 12.79
CA PRO A 41 54.60 -24.25 11.77
C PRO A 41 54.40 -24.72 10.32
N GLN A 42 54.47 -23.72 9.44
CA GLN A 42 54.59 -23.81 7.99
C GLN A 42 55.92 -24.48 7.59
N ARG A 43 55.92 -25.16 6.45
CA ARG A 43 57.12 -25.30 5.59
C ARG A 43 56.78 -24.91 4.16
N THR A 44 57.63 -24.07 3.62
CA THR A 44 57.61 -23.42 2.30
C THR A 44 58.70 -24.03 1.40
N LEU A 45 58.53 -23.82 0.08
CA LEU A 45 59.50 -23.93 -1.03
C LEU A 45 59.80 -25.35 -1.57
N CYS A 46 60.00 -25.64 -2.86
CA CYS A 46 59.77 -25.01 -4.18
C CYS A 46 60.12 -26.12 -5.24
N PRO A 47 60.24 -25.86 -6.56
CA PRO A 47 59.56 -26.65 -7.61
C PRO A 47 60.45 -27.68 -8.32
N CYS A 48 59.86 -28.71 -8.91
CA CYS A 48 60.49 -29.46 -10.00
C CYS A 48 59.45 -29.97 -11.00
N SER A 49 59.62 -29.52 -12.23
CA SER A 49 59.08 -30.04 -13.48
C SER A 49 59.22 -31.55 -13.59
N HIS A 50 58.19 -32.26 -14.07
CA HIS A 50 58.24 -33.04 -15.31
C HIS A 50 56.93 -33.80 -15.57
N SER A 51 56.65 -33.91 -16.87
CA SER A 51 55.94 -35.00 -17.54
C SER A 51 54.42 -34.88 -17.74
N ARG A 52 54.11 -35.11 -19.01
CA ARG A 52 52.82 -35.16 -19.67
C ARG A 52 52.06 -36.39 -19.17
N HIS A 53 50.76 -36.26 -18.94
CA HIS A 53 49.76 -37.14 -19.54
C HIS A 53 48.35 -36.62 -19.24
N SER A 54 47.57 -36.50 -20.32
CA SER A 54 46.14 -36.81 -20.41
C SER A 54 45.22 -36.28 -19.31
N ARG A 55 44.34 -35.36 -19.70
CA ARG A 55 42.89 -35.62 -19.66
C ARG A 55 42.10 -34.40 -20.15
N TYR A 56 41.16 -34.66 -21.04
CA TYR A 56 39.87 -33.97 -21.15
C TYR A 56 39.89 -32.47 -20.84
N SER A 57 39.99 -31.64 -21.88
CA SER A 57 39.49 -30.27 -21.81
C SER A 57 37.97 -30.33 -21.66
N LYS A 58 37.52 -30.50 -20.41
CA LYS A 58 36.19 -30.08 -20.00
C LYS A 58 36.13 -28.61 -20.33
N HIS A 59 35.37 -28.28 -21.37
CA HIS A 59 34.70 -27.00 -21.46
C HIS A 59 33.93 -26.82 -20.15
N PHE A 60 34.57 -26.22 -19.15
CA PHE A 60 33.88 -25.42 -18.17
C PHE A 60 33.29 -24.26 -18.95
N LYS A 61 32.13 -24.50 -19.58
CA LYS A 61 31.13 -23.44 -19.67
C LYS A 61 30.86 -23.08 -18.22
N THR A 62 31.53 -22.02 -17.77
CA THR A 62 31.10 -21.24 -16.62
C THR A 62 29.59 -21.18 -16.72
N VAL A 63 28.92 -21.74 -15.73
CA VAL A 63 27.48 -21.57 -15.55
C VAL A 63 27.30 -20.06 -15.55
N LEU A 64 26.85 -19.50 -16.68
CA LEU A 64 26.10 -18.26 -16.66
C LEU A 64 24.91 -18.64 -15.79
N GLU A 65 25.00 -18.34 -14.49
CA GLU A 65 23.93 -18.58 -13.54
C GLU A 65 22.69 -17.95 -14.16
N ALA A 66 21.67 -18.78 -14.40
CA ALA A 66 20.45 -18.31 -15.02
C ALA A 66 19.94 -17.13 -14.19
N LYS A 67 19.72 -15.99 -14.85
CA LYS A 67 19.26 -14.77 -14.19
C LYS A 67 18.02 -15.08 -13.35
N LEU A 68 17.97 -14.49 -12.17
CA LEU A 68 16.84 -14.61 -11.24
C LEU A 68 15.50 -14.38 -11.97
N ARG A 69 14.58 -15.34 -11.85
CA ARG A 69 13.22 -15.26 -12.41
C ARG A 69 12.23 -14.89 -11.33
N VAL A 70 11.50 -13.80 -11.52
CA VAL A 70 10.54 -13.29 -10.53
C VAL A 70 9.14 -13.21 -11.14
N ALA A 71 8.17 -13.87 -10.50
CA ALA A 71 6.76 -13.66 -10.79
C ALA A 71 6.22 -12.50 -9.96
N VAL A 72 5.58 -11.54 -10.61
CA VAL A 72 4.78 -10.48 -9.99
C VAL A 72 3.31 -10.81 -10.25
N VAL A 73 2.59 -11.21 -9.21
CA VAL A 73 1.20 -11.67 -9.34
C VAL A 73 0.25 -10.52 -9.07
N GLY A 74 -0.39 -9.99 -10.12
CA GLY A 74 -1.30 -8.84 -10.09
C GLY A 74 -0.72 -7.63 -10.82
N GLY A 75 -1.46 -7.05 -11.78
CA GLY A 75 -1.01 -5.96 -12.64
C GLY A 75 -1.58 -4.58 -12.27
N GLY A 76 -1.91 -4.37 -11.00
CA GLY A 76 -2.27 -3.06 -10.45
C GLY A 76 -1.05 -2.21 -10.07
N PRO A 77 -1.23 -1.04 -9.41
CA PRO A 77 -0.14 -0.10 -9.14
C PRO A 77 1.07 -0.71 -8.43
N GLY A 78 0.85 -1.60 -7.46
CA GLY A 78 1.94 -2.27 -6.74
C GLY A 78 2.71 -3.27 -7.59
N GLY A 79 2.01 -4.12 -8.32
CA GLY A 79 2.67 -5.12 -9.18
C GLY A 79 3.36 -4.48 -10.37
N SER A 80 2.71 -3.55 -11.06
CA SER A 80 3.32 -2.82 -12.18
C SER A 80 4.57 -2.04 -11.74
N SER A 81 4.54 -1.38 -10.58
CA SER A 81 5.72 -0.67 -10.05
C SER A 81 6.85 -1.62 -9.65
N ALA A 82 6.53 -2.79 -9.10
CA ALA A 82 7.51 -3.82 -8.79
C ALA A 82 8.15 -4.38 -10.09
N ALA A 83 7.32 -4.73 -11.07
CA ALA A 83 7.75 -5.31 -12.33
C ALA A 83 8.63 -4.33 -13.13
N GLU A 84 8.23 -3.06 -13.22
CA GLU A 84 9.04 -2.01 -13.85
C GLU A 84 10.43 -1.91 -13.21
N THR A 85 10.48 -1.95 -11.89
CA THR A 85 11.73 -1.81 -11.12
C THR A 85 12.65 -3.01 -11.32
N LEU A 86 12.11 -4.23 -11.29
CA LEU A 86 12.88 -5.46 -11.56
C LEU A 86 13.38 -5.52 -13.01
N ALA A 87 12.54 -5.15 -13.97
CA ALA A 87 12.91 -5.15 -15.38
C ALA A 87 14.03 -4.14 -15.68
N LYS A 88 13.97 -2.93 -15.07
CA LYS A 88 15.07 -1.95 -15.11
C LYS A 88 16.39 -2.46 -14.52
N ALA A 89 16.31 -3.36 -13.53
CA ALA A 89 17.47 -4.03 -12.94
C ALA A 89 18.00 -5.19 -13.81
N GLY A 90 17.38 -5.49 -14.97
CA GLY A 90 17.78 -6.57 -15.85
C GLY A 90 17.42 -7.97 -15.34
N ILE A 91 16.51 -8.05 -14.36
CA ILE A 91 15.98 -9.28 -13.76
C ILE A 91 14.85 -9.82 -14.63
N GLU A 92 14.85 -11.14 -14.88
CA GLU A 92 13.81 -11.79 -15.66
C GLU A 92 12.48 -11.76 -14.91
N THR A 93 11.53 -10.98 -15.42
CA THR A 93 10.34 -10.59 -14.67
C THR A 93 9.09 -10.95 -15.45
N TYR A 94 8.15 -11.63 -14.79
CA TYR A 94 6.85 -12.01 -15.34
C TYR A 94 5.75 -11.29 -14.57
N ILE A 95 4.89 -10.53 -15.25
CA ILE A 95 3.75 -9.84 -14.61
C ILE A 95 2.44 -10.48 -15.01
N PHE A 96 1.71 -11.03 -14.02
CA PHE A 96 0.42 -11.67 -14.23
C PHE A 96 -0.71 -10.66 -14.03
N GLU A 97 -1.63 -10.57 -14.99
CA GLU A 97 -2.90 -9.86 -14.82
C GLU A 97 -4.04 -10.65 -15.47
N ARG A 98 -5.14 -10.80 -14.74
CA ARG A 98 -6.33 -11.54 -15.16
C ARG A 98 -7.31 -10.69 -15.97
N LYS A 99 -7.38 -9.38 -15.70
CA LYS A 99 -8.36 -8.44 -16.25
C LYS A 99 -7.65 -7.18 -16.74
N TRP A 100 -7.27 -7.19 -18.02
CA TRP A 100 -6.53 -6.09 -18.63
C TRP A 100 -7.40 -4.85 -18.89
N ASP A 101 -8.67 -5.08 -19.15
CA ASP A 101 -9.71 -4.10 -19.52
C ASP A 101 -10.49 -3.55 -18.31
N ASN A 102 -10.21 -4.01 -17.10
CA ASN A 102 -10.95 -3.60 -15.92
C ASN A 102 -10.03 -3.39 -14.71
N ALA A 103 -10.25 -2.29 -14.01
CA ALA A 103 -9.51 -1.97 -12.79
C ALA A 103 -10.32 -2.24 -11.52
N LYS A 104 -9.61 -2.28 -10.39
CA LYS A 104 -10.24 -2.32 -9.06
C LYS A 104 -11.04 -1.02 -8.83
N PRO A 105 -12.28 -1.10 -8.30
CA PRO A 105 -13.06 0.07 -7.89
C PRO A 105 -12.31 0.95 -6.89
N CYS A 106 -12.28 2.25 -7.11
CA CYS A 106 -11.53 3.18 -6.27
C CYS A 106 -12.01 4.63 -6.46
N GLY A 107 -11.92 5.43 -5.40
CA GLY A 107 -12.09 6.88 -5.46
C GLY A 107 -11.02 7.60 -6.30
N GLY A 108 -9.87 6.96 -6.55
CA GLY A 108 -8.84 7.37 -7.50
C GLY A 108 -8.11 8.67 -7.16
N ALA A 109 -8.05 9.05 -5.88
CA ALA A 109 -7.21 10.14 -5.41
C ALA A 109 -5.74 9.68 -5.29
N ILE A 110 -4.81 10.48 -5.80
CA ILE A 110 -3.36 10.27 -5.68
C ILE A 110 -2.68 11.54 -5.12
N PRO A 111 -1.66 11.38 -4.27
CA PRO A 111 -0.92 12.51 -3.72
C PRO A 111 0.06 13.08 -4.75
N LEU A 112 0.45 14.34 -4.59
CA LEU A 112 1.39 15.02 -5.49
C LEU A 112 2.73 14.28 -5.58
N CYS A 113 3.27 13.79 -4.46
CA CYS A 113 4.53 13.03 -4.47
C CYS A 113 4.48 11.77 -5.33
N MET A 114 3.30 11.18 -5.58
CA MET A 114 3.20 10.03 -6.48
C MET A 114 3.48 10.43 -7.92
N ILE A 115 3.01 11.61 -8.34
CA ILE A 115 3.22 12.12 -9.69
C ILE A 115 4.73 12.27 -9.95
N ASP A 116 5.43 12.93 -9.03
CA ASP A 116 6.87 13.18 -9.15
C ASP A 116 7.69 11.89 -8.99
N GLU A 117 7.47 11.13 -7.91
CA GLU A 117 8.25 9.92 -7.64
C GLU A 117 8.08 8.87 -8.75
N PHE A 118 6.90 8.79 -9.38
CA PHE A 118 6.62 7.80 -10.41
C PHE A 118 6.71 8.36 -11.82
N GLY A 119 7.08 9.63 -12.02
CA GLY A 119 7.15 10.23 -13.36
C GLY A 119 5.85 10.03 -14.12
N LEU A 120 4.72 10.34 -13.47
CA LEU A 120 3.41 10.23 -14.11
C LEU A 120 3.19 11.47 -14.98
N PRO A 121 2.81 11.30 -16.26
CA PRO A 121 2.41 12.44 -17.08
C PRO A 121 1.13 13.05 -16.53
N LEU A 122 1.00 14.36 -16.69
CA LEU A 122 -0.10 15.12 -16.08
C LEU A 122 -1.47 14.84 -16.71
N ASP A 123 -1.51 14.28 -17.91
CA ASP A 123 -2.72 13.89 -18.64
C ASP A 123 -3.44 12.67 -18.02
N ILE A 124 -2.75 11.86 -17.20
CA ILE A 124 -3.38 10.81 -16.38
C ILE A 124 -4.26 11.40 -15.28
N VAL A 125 -4.02 12.65 -14.88
CA VAL A 125 -4.80 13.34 -13.86
C VAL A 125 -6.03 13.99 -14.50
N ASP A 126 -7.17 13.31 -14.40
CA ASP A 126 -8.45 13.77 -14.94
C ASP A 126 -8.94 15.08 -14.26
N ARG A 127 -8.68 15.24 -12.95
CA ARG A 127 -9.03 16.44 -12.17
C ARG A 127 -7.97 16.79 -11.14
N LYS A 128 -7.78 18.09 -10.91
CA LYS A 128 -6.89 18.65 -9.89
C LYS A 128 -7.72 19.26 -8.77
N VAL A 129 -7.99 18.45 -7.74
CA VAL A 129 -8.82 18.89 -6.61
C VAL A 129 -7.99 19.80 -5.70
N ARG A 130 -8.45 21.03 -5.52
CA ARG A 130 -7.85 22.05 -4.66
C ARG A 130 -8.74 22.43 -3.48
N ARG A 131 -9.99 21.97 -3.50
CA ARG A 131 -10.96 22.20 -2.44
C ARG A 131 -11.56 20.86 -2.04
N MET A 132 -11.63 20.61 -0.76
CA MET A 132 -12.34 19.49 -0.18
C MET A 132 -13.41 20.05 0.74
N LYS A 133 -14.65 19.58 0.65
CA LYS A 133 -15.66 19.85 1.68
C LYS A 133 -15.71 18.68 2.64
N MET A 134 -15.58 18.96 3.93
CA MET A 134 -15.89 18.02 4.99
C MET A 134 -17.31 18.31 5.50
N ILE A 135 -18.20 17.33 5.43
CA ILE A 135 -19.62 17.48 5.80
C ILE A 135 -19.90 16.62 7.04
N SER A 136 -20.31 17.27 8.12
CA SER A 136 -20.54 16.66 9.44
C SER A 136 -21.89 15.94 9.53
N PRO A 137 -22.17 15.16 10.59
CA PRO A 137 -23.47 14.49 10.77
C PRO A 137 -24.68 15.44 10.68
N SER A 138 -24.57 16.65 11.22
CA SER A 138 -25.59 17.72 11.16
C SER A 138 -25.64 18.50 9.83
N ASN A 139 -24.88 18.07 8.82
CA ASN A 139 -24.69 18.74 7.52
C ASN A 139 -24.01 20.11 7.58
N ARG A 140 -23.25 20.41 8.63
CA ARG A 140 -22.31 21.54 8.58
C ARG A 140 -21.22 21.23 7.56
N GLU A 141 -20.96 22.17 6.66
CA GLU A 141 -19.88 22.07 5.67
C GLU A 141 -18.68 22.92 6.10
N VAL A 142 -17.49 22.33 6.02
CA VAL A 142 -16.22 23.02 6.23
C VAL A 142 -15.36 22.89 4.98
N ASP A 143 -14.85 24.03 4.48
CA ASP A 143 -13.95 24.06 3.34
C ASP A 143 -12.49 23.81 3.77
N VAL A 144 -11.90 22.80 3.17
CA VAL A 144 -10.54 22.30 3.38
C VAL A 144 -9.72 22.49 2.10
N GLY A 145 -8.51 23.03 2.21
CA GLY A 145 -7.64 23.31 1.07
C GLY A 145 -7.13 24.76 1.00
N LYS A 146 -7.48 25.59 1.99
CA LYS A 146 -7.08 27.01 2.05
C LYS A 146 -5.57 27.21 2.19
N THR A 147 -4.87 26.19 2.70
CA THR A 147 -3.42 26.20 2.94
C THR A 147 -2.59 25.62 1.80
N LEU A 148 -3.24 25.12 0.73
CA LEU A 148 -2.55 24.58 -0.43
C LEU A 148 -1.77 25.67 -1.17
N LYS A 149 -0.54 25.36 -1.56
CA LYS A 149 0.25 26.22 -2.46
C LYS A 149 -0.35 26.18 -3.88
N PRO A 150 -0.12 27.19 -4.73
CA PRO A 150 -0.73 27.26 -6.06
C PRO A 150 -0.51 26.03 -6.96
N HIS A 151 0.63 25.36 -6.82
CA HIS A 151 0.97 24.15 -7.58
C HIS A 151 0.47 22.85 -6.94
N GLU A 152 -0.01 22.90 -5.69
CA GLU A 152 -0.46 21.72 -4.95
C GLU A 152 -1.92 21.39 -5.27
N TYR A 153 -2.20 20.10 -5.41
CA TYR A 153 -3.53 19.55 -5.64
C TYR A 153 -3.55 18.05 -5.30
N ILE A 154 -4.75 17.51 -5.07
CA ILE A 154 -5.00 16.07 -5.07
C ILE A 154 -5.32 15.66 -6.51
N GLY A 155 -4.53 14.74 -7.07
CA GLY A 155 -4.76 14.23 -8.41
C GLY A 155 -5.90 13.21 -8.41
N MET A 156 -6.91 13.40 -9.25
CA MET A 156 -7.98 12.42 -9.42
C MET A 156 -7.79 11.69 -10.74
N THR A 157 -7.69 10.37 -10.67
CA THR A 157 -7.42 9.51 -11.83
C THR A 157 -8.49 8.44 -12.00
N ARG A 158 -8.72 8.02 -13.24
CA ARG A 158 -9.33 6.73 -13.55
C ARG A 158 -8.32 5.61 -13.37
N ARG A 159 -8.71 4.58 -12.62
CA ARG A 159 -7.84 3.43 -12.34
C ARG A 159 -7.51 2.63 -13.59
N GLU A 160 -8.46 2.50 -14.52
CA GLU A 160 -8.25 1.87 -15.81
C GLU A 160 -7.14 2.54 -16.65
N VAL A 161 -6.97 3.87 -16.53
CA VAL A 161 -5.91 4.62 -17.23
C VAL A 161 -4.58 4.51 -16.46
N LEU A 162 -4.60 4.79 -15.16
CA LEU A 162 -3.39 4.74 -14.33
C LEU A 162 -2.76 3.35 -14.28
N ASP A 163 -3.56 2.30 -14.05
CA ASP A 163 -3.07 0.93 -13.92
C ASP A 163 -2.48 0.44 -15.25
N SER A 164 -3.15 0.75 -16.37
CA SER A 164 -2.68 0.39 -17.72
C SER A 164 -1.38 1.11 -18.05
N TYR A 165 -1.27 2.42 -17.80
CA TYR A 165 -0.03 3.18 -18.00
C TYR A 165 1.15 2.57 -17.22
N LEU A 166 0.96 2.28 -15.93
CA LEU A 166 2.02 1.69 -15.11
C LEU A 166 2.42 0.31 -15.61
N ARG A 167 1.45 -0.51 -16.03
CA ARG A 167 1.69 -1.86 -16.55
C ARG A 167 2.42 -1.84 -17.89
N GLU A 168 1.97 -1.00 -18.82
CA GLU A 168 2.61 -0.81 -20.12
C GLU A 168 4.04 -0.32 -19.97
N ARG A 169 4.29 0.60 -19.05
CA ARG A 169 5.66 1.06 -18.75
C ARG A 169 6.55 -0.07 -18.22
N ALA A 170 6.03 -0.96 -17.37
CA ALA A 170 6.78 -2.14 -16.94
C ALA A 170 7.14 -3.05 -18.11
N ILE A 171 6.20 -3.27 -19.04
CA ILE A 171 6.40 -4.07 -20.26
C ILE A 171 7.45 -3.43 -21.17
N GLN A 172 7.40 -2.11 -21.38
CA GLN A 172 8.39 -1.36 -22.16
C GLN A 172 9.81 -1.49 -21.61
N HIS A 173 9.96 -1.69 -20.29
CA HIS A 173 11.24 -1.94 -19.64
C HIS A 173 11.68 -3.42 -19.65
N GLY A 174 10.89 -4.33 -20.23
CA GLY A 174 11.25 -5.73 -20.42
C GLY A 174 10.53 -6.72 -19.51
N ALA A 175 9.54 -6.29 -18.71
CA ALA A 175 8.69 -7.24 -17.99
C ALA A 175 7.82 -8.03 -18.99
N GLN A 176 7.78 -9.35 -18.84
CA GLN A 176 7.01 -10.25 -19.70
C GLN A 176 5.56 -10.32 -19.21
N PRO A 177 4.58 -9.83 -19.98
CA PRO A 177 3.19 -9.87 -19.57
C PRO A 177 2.60 -11.28 -19.72
N ILE A 178 1.91 -11.74 -18.70
CA ILE A 178 1.09 -12.96 -18.75
C ILE A 178 -0.35 -12.56 -18.50
N HIS A 179 -1.17 -12.67 -19.55
CA HIS A 179 -2.62 -12.51 -19.43
C HIS A 179 -3.20 -13.80 -18.89
N GLY A 180 -3.38 -13.87 -17.56
CA GLY A 180 -3.86 -15.08 -16.92
C GLY A 180 -4.25 -14.90 -15.46
N LEU A 181 -5.10 -15.79 -14.98
CA LEU A 181 -5.48 -15.90 -13.58
C LEU A 181 -4.61 -16.94 -12.88
N VAL A 182 -3.79 -16.52 -11.92
CA VAL A 182 -3.09 -17.47 -11.03
C VAL A 182 -4.10 -18.25 -10.20
N THR A 183 -4.10 -19.57 -10.37
CA THR A 183 -5.03 -20.50 -9.74
C THR A 183 -4.43 -21.20 -8.54
N ASP A 184 -3.11 -21.47 -8.57
CA ASP A 184 -2.39 -22.11 -7.46
C ASP A 184 -0.88 -21.84 -7.53
N ILE A 185 -0.16 -22.11 -6.44
CA ILE A 185 1.31 -22.01 -6.38
C ILE A 185 1.86 -23.23 -5.65
N VAL A 186 2.68 -24.01 -6.34
CA VAL A 186 3.39 -25.14 -5.73
C VAL A 186 4.64 -24.62 -5.04
N LEU A 187 4.71 -24.85 -3.72
CA LEU A 187 5.84 -24.48 -2.89
C LEU A 187 7.05 -25.40 -3.17
N PRO A 188 8.28 -24.87 -3.10
CA PRO A 188 9.49 -25.64 -3.33
C PRO A 188 9.72 -26.68 -2.22
N LYS A 189 10.36 -27.80 -2.55
CA LYS A 189 10.72 -28.85 -1.58
C LYS A 189 12.00 -28.52 -0.81
N THR A 190 12.88 -27.74 -1.43
CA THR A 190 14.13 -27.24 -0.86
C THR A 190 14.30 -25.76 -1.16
N ASP A 191 15.19 -25.06 -0.45
CA ASP A 191 15.41 -23.61 -0.64
C ASP A 191 15.94 -23.21 -2.04
N ARG A 192 16.37 -24.19 -2.84
CA ARG A 192 16.92 -23.97 -4.19
C ARG A 192 15.94 -24.33 -5.31
N ASP A 193 14.93 -25.15 -5.04
CA ASP A 193 13.95 -25.53 -6.07
C ASP A 193 13.09 -24.32 -6.46
N PRO A 194 12.64 -24.21 -7.71
CA PRO A 194 11.75 -23.13 -8.11
C PRO A 194 10.34 -23.28 -7.51
N TYR A 195 9.62 -22.17 -7.37
CA TYR A 195 8.17 -22.20 -7.25
C TYR A 195 7.55 -22.54 -8.61
N VAL A 196 6.38 -23.18 -8.61
CA VAL A 196 5.58 -23.37 -9.83
C VAL A 196 4.30 -22.57 -9.71
N ILE A 197 4.15 -21.54 -10.56
CA ILE A 197 2.90 -20.79 -10.70
C ILE A 197 1.97 -21.59 -11.60
N CYS A 198 0.81 -21.98 -11.11
CA CYS A 198 -0.27 -22.55 -11.90
C CYS A 198 -1.25 -21.44 -12.26
N TYR A 199 -1.60 -21.31 -13.54
CA TYR A 199 -2.50 -20.25 -13.99
C TYR A 199 -3.40 -20.71 -15.13
N SER A 200 -4.52 -20.01 -15.28
CA SER A 200 -5.41 -20.09 -16.44
C SER A 200 -5.01 -18.99 -17.42
N ASP A 201 -4.44 -19.39 -18.56
CA ASP A 201 -3.92 -18.53 -19.61
C ASP A 201 -5.04 -18.06 -20.54
N PHE A 202 -5.11 -16.75 -20.78
CA PHE A 202 -6.14 -16.09 -21.58
C PHE A 202 -5.62 -15.56 -22.93
N THR A 203 -4.39 -15.90 -23.33
CA THR A 203 -3.78 -15.44 -24.59
C THR A 203 -4.48 -16.00 -25.84
N GLU A 204 -4.89 -17.26 -25.81
CA GLU A 204 -5.71 -17.86 -26.87
C GLU A 204 -7.16 -17.35 -26.74
N LYS A 205 -7.65 -16.61 -27.75
CA LYS A 205 -9.05 -16.15 -27.83
C LYS A 205 -9.99 -17.35 -28.06
N GLY A 206 -10.34 -18.05 -26.99
CA GLY A 206 -11.39 -19.08 -26.95
C GLY A 206 -12.67 -18.61 -26.27
N ASN A 207 -13.55 -19.55 -25.87
CA ASN A 207 -14.88 -19.35 -25.29
C ASN A 207 -14.92 -18.67 -23.90
N GLY A 208 -13.92 -17.84 -23.55
CA GLY A 208 -13.78 -17.20 -22.25
C GLY A 208 -13.23 -18.10 -21.14
N VAL A 209 -12.84 -19.35 -21.45
CA VAL A 209 -12.22 -20.28 -20.51
C VAL A 209 -10.72 -20.35 -20.83
N GLY A 210 -9.89 -19.93 -19.88
CA GLY A 210 -8.44 -19.94 -20.05
C GLY A 210 -7.83 -21.34 -19.91
N LYS A 211 -6.74 -21.59 -20.63
CA LYS A 211 -6.05 -22.87 -20.68
C LYS A 211 -5.13 -23.04 -19.47
N PRO A 212 -5.17 -24.18 -18.74
CA PRO A 212 -4.22 -24.42 -17.67
C PRO A 212 -2.78 -24.40 -18.19
N ASN A 213 -1.92 -23.63 -17.52
CA ASN A 213 -0.51 -23.51 -17.84
C ASN A 213 0.31 -23.35 -16.54
N THR A 214 1.62 -23.55 -16.64
CA THR A 214 2.52 -23.43 -15.50
C THR A 214 3.78 -22.63 -15.85
N LEU A 215 4.36 -21.96 -14.85
CA LEU A 215 5.62 -21.23 -14.98
C LEU A 215 6.49 -21.45 -13.76
N GLN A 216 7.77 -21.80 -13.98
CA GLN A 216 8.74 -21.91 -12.90
C GLN A 216 9.44 -20.58 -12.65
N VAL A 217 9.50 -20.16 -11.38
CA VAL A 217 10.18 -18.93 -10.95
C VAL A 217 10.92 -19.14 -9.65
N ASP A 218 11.91 -18.30 -9.39
CA ASP A 218 12.76 -18.40 -8.20
C ASP A 218 12.17 -17.57 -7.04
N MET A 219 11.41 -16.52 -7.35
CA MET A 219 10.74 -15.67 -6.36
C MET A 219 9.36 -15.21 -6.80
N ILE A 220 8.54 -14.79 -5.83
CA ILE A 220 7.20 -14.27 -6.06
C ILE A 220 7.00 -12.95 -5.32
N ILE A 221 6.52 -11.93 -6.02
CA ILE A 221 5.93 -10.73 -5.43
C ILE A 221 4.40 -10.85 -5.55
N GLY A 222 3.72 -11.04 -4.41
CA GLY A 222 2.26 -11.04 -4.34
C GLY A 222 1.70 -9.62 -4.33
N ALA A 223 1.06 -9.22 -5.42
CA ALA A 223 0.43 -7.91 -5.63
C ALA A 223 -1.05 -8.07 -6.06
N ASP A 224 -1.67 -9.20 -5.74
CA ASP A 224 -2.96 -9.69 -6.25
C ASP A 224 -4.17 -9.22 -5.44
N GLY A 225 -4.01 -8.07 -4.79
CA GLY A 225 -5.09 -7.33 -4.14
C GLY A 225 -5.54 -7.94 -2.81
N ALA A 226 -6.69 -7.46 -2.34
CA ALA A 226 -7.18 -7.78 -1.00
C ALA A 226 -7.67 -9.23 -0.82
N ASN A 227 -7.88 -9.97 -1.92
CA ASN A 227 -8.27 -11.38 -1.89
C ASN A 227 -7.09 -12.30 -2.24
N SER A 228 -5.87 -11.85 -1.93
CA SER A 228 -4.60 -12.44 -2.36
C SER A 228 -4.56 -13.97 -2.20
N ARG A 229 -4.37 -14.67 -3.32
CA ARG A 229 -4.06 -16.09 -3.36
C ARG A 229 -2.64 -16.34 -2.88
N VAL A 230 -1.70 -15.48 -3.25
CA VAL A 230 -0.30 -15.58 -2.83
C VAL A 230 -0.20 -15.58 -1.31
N ALA A 231 -0.91 -14.65 -0.65
CA ALA A 231 -0.97 -14.57 0.80
C ALA A 231 -1.54 -15.84 1.46
N LYS A 232 -2.55 -16.47 0.84
CA LYS A 232 -3.14 -17.73 1.35
C LYS A 232 -2.16 -18.88 1.25
N VAL A 233 -1.45 -19.01 0.12
CA VAL A 233 -0.48 -20.10 -0.10
C VAL A 233 0.65 -20.07 0.93
N ILE A 234 1.11 -18.88 1.31
CA ILE A 234 2.22 -18.74 2.28
C ILE A 234 1.76 -18.64 3.73
N ASP A 235 0.47 -18.85 4.02
CA ASP A 235 -0.12 -18.68 5.35
C ASP A 235 0.25 -17.32 5.98
N ALA A 236 -0.07 -16.25 5.26
CA ALA A 236 0.28 -14.89 5.64
C ALA A 236 -0.48 -14.36 6.89
N GLY A 237 -1.51 -15.09 7.34
CA GLY A 237 -2.49 -14.65 8.33
C GLY A 237 -3.49 -13.64 7.76
N ASP A 238 -4.65 -13.51 8.41
CA ASP A 238 -5.72 -12.60 7.98
C ASP A 238 -5.53 -11.16 8.45
N TYR A 239 -6.30 -10.24 7.87
CA TYR A 239 -6.48 -8.87 8.35
C TYR A 239 -7.96 -8.51 8.39
N ASN A 240 -8.28 -7.42 9.08
CA ASN A 240 -9.58 -6.75 8.96
C ASN A 240 -9.65 -5.92 7.68
N TYR A 241 -10.85 -5.87 7.09
CA TYR A 241 -11.11 -5.08 5.89
C TYR A 241 -12.47 -4.38 5.96
N ALA A 242 -12.54 -3.19 5.39
CA ALA A 242 -13.79 -2.54 5.05
C ALA A 242 -14.33 -3.08 3.72
N ILE A 243 -15.65 -3.14 3.55
CA ILE A 243 -16.25 -3.22 2.21
C ILE A 243 -16.51 -1.79 1.77
N ALA A 244 -15.86 -1.37 0.68
CA ALA A 244 -16.21 -0.14 -0.01
C ALA A 244 -17.19 -0.44 -1.13
N PHE A 245 -18.19 0.43 -1.27
CA PHE A 245 -19.21 0.39 -2.31
C PHE A 245 -19.27 1.76 -2.97
N GLN A 246 -19.33 1.79 -4.30
CA GLN A 246 -19.33 3.02 -5.06
C GLN A 246 -20.20 2.90 -6.30
N GLU A 247 -20.84 4.01 -6.63
CA GLU A 247 -21.52 4.23 -7.90
C GLU A 247 -20.77 5.29 -8.69
N ARG A 248 -20.50 5.01 -9.97
CA ARG A 248 -20.07 6.04 -10.91
C ARG A 248 -21.34 6.71 -11.43
N ILE A 249 -21.47 8.01 -11.19
CA ILE A 249 -22.66 8.78 -11.60
C ILE A 249 -22.21 9.85 -12.59
N ARG A 250 -22.61 9.69 -13.86
CA ARG A 250 -22.40 10.71 -14.88
C ARG A 250 -23.36 11.85 -14.61
N LEU A 251 -22.83 13.07 -14.52
CA LEU A 251 -23.61 14.27 -14.25
C LEU A 251 -23.74 15.13 -15.51
N PRO A 252 -24.80 15.96 -15.61
CA PRO A 252 -24.85 17.03 -16.60
C PRO A 252 -23.66 17.99 -16.49
N PRO A 253 -23.21 18.63 -17.60
CA PRO A 253 -22.04 19.51 -17.59
C PRO A 253 -22.08 20.62 -16.53
N GLU A 254 -23.24 21.23 -16.31
CA GLU A 254 -23.45 22.29 -15.32
C GLU A 254 -23.26 21.79 -13.88
N LYS A 255 -23.59 20.52 -13.60
CA LYS A 255 -23.34 19.88 -12.30
C LYS A 255 -21.91 19.40 -12.17
N MET A 256 -21.29 18.91 -13.25
CA MET A 256 -19.87 18.57 -13.24
C MET A 256 -18.98 19.78 -12.97
N ALA A 257 -19.36 20.98 -13.47
CA ALA A 257 -18.60 22.21 -13.25
C ALA A 257 -18.43 22.55 -11.74
N TYR A 258 -19.41 22.20 -10.90
CA TYR A 258 -19.31 22.35 -9.44
C TYR A 258 -18.14 21.53 -8.85
N TYR A 259 -17.88 20.35 -9.43
CA TYR A 259 -16.89 19.39 -8.99
C TYR A 259 -15.53 19.50 -9.72
N GLU A 260 -15.32 20.55 -10.52
CA GLU A 260 -14.11 20.70 -11.35
C GLU A 260 -12.81 20.67 -10.50
N GLU A 261 -12.82 21.34 -9.34
CA GLU A 261 -11.70 21.34 -8.39
C GLU A 261 -12.12 20.95 -6.97
N LEU A 262 -13.31 20.36 -6.83
CA LEU A 262 -13.95 20.08 -5.54
C LEU A 262 -14.18 18.58 -5.37
N ALA A 263 -13.80 18.07 -4.20
CA ALA A 263 -14.22 16.77 -3.71
C ALA A 263 -14.98 16.94 -2.39
N GLU A 264 -15.81 15.97 -2.04
CA GLU A 264 -16.61 16.01 -0.81
C GLU A 264 -16.43 14.73 -0.01
N MET A 265 -16.32 14.87 1.31
CA MET A 265 -16.28 13.79 2.28
C MET A 265 -17.38 14.00 3.32
N TYR A 266 -18.18 12.96 3.53
CA TYR A 266 -19.33 12.95 4.43
C TYR A 266 -19.06 12.00 5.58
N VAL A 267 -19.27 12.47 6.80
CA VAL A 267 -19.14 11.66 8.01
C VAL A 267 -20.46 11.63 8.77
N GLY A 268 -20.81 10.47 9.33
CA GLY A 268 -22.03 10.27 10.10
C GLY A 268 -22.47 8.81 10.08
N ASP A 269 -23.07 8.34 11.18
CA ASP A 269 -23.50 6.94 11.32
C ASP A 269 -24.55 6.52 10.27
N ASP A 270 -25.24 7.49 9.68
CA ASP A 270 -26.22 7.32 8.61
C ASP A 270 -25.58 6.98 7.27
N VAL A 271 -24.37 7.49 6.99
CA VAL A 271 -23.62 7.26 5.74
C VAL A 271 -22.48 6.28 5.90
N SER A 272 -21.88 6.16 7.09
CA SER A 272 -20.87 5.18 7.44
C SER A 272 -20.61 5.17 8.97
N PRO A 273 -20.80 4.02 9.65
CA PRO A 273 -20.72 3.96 11.11
C PRO A 273 -19.28 3.94 11.66
N ASP A 274 -18.27 3.72 10.81
CA ASP A 274 -16.86 3.55 11.22
C ASP A 274 -15.84 4.06 10.18
N PHE A 275 -16.34 4.62 9.07
CA PHE A 275 -15.56 5.17 7.97
C PHE A 275 -16.23 6.48 7.49
N TYR A 276 -16.15 6.78 6.19
CA TYR A 276 -16.76 7.96 5.58
C TYR A 276 -17.39 7.62 4.22
N ALA A 277 -18.24 8.51 3.74
CA ALA A 277 -18.75 8.50 2.38
C ALA A 277 -18.15 9.65 1.56
N TRP A 278 -18.14 9.54 0.24
CA TRP A 278 -17.46 10.50 -0.63
C TRP A 278 -18.23 10.81 -1.90
N VAL A 279 -17.96 12.00 -2.46
CA VAL A 279 -18.27 12.38 -3.83
C VAL A 279 -17.00 12.92 -4.47
N PHE A 280 -16.36 12.07 -5.29
CA PHE A 280 -15.02 12.32 -5.83
C PHE A 280 -15.05 12.49 -7.35
N PRO A 281 -14.56 13.62 -7.89
CA PRO A 281 -14.67 13.87 -9.33
C PRO A 281 -13.70 13.04 -10.17
N LYS A 282 -14.14 12.81 -11.40
CA LYS A 282 -13.38 12.30 -12.54
C LYS A 282 -13.62 13.23 -13.73
N TYR A 283 -13.30 12.79 -14.94
CA TYR A 283 -13.38 13.64 -16.13
C TYR A 283 -14.82 14.02 -16.56
N ASP A 284 -15.77 13.09 -16.46
CA ASP A 284 -17.18 13.27 -16.91
C ASP A 284 -18.22 12.75 -15.89
N HIS A 285 -17.77 12.26 -14.74
CA HIS A 285 -18.60 11.67 -13.71
C HIS A 285 -17.99 11.88 -12.32
N VAL A 286 -18.78 11.59 -11.29
CA VAL A 286 -18.31 11.49 -9.91
C VAL A 286 -18.39 10.04 -9.44
N GLY A 287 -17.45 9.63 -8.60
CA GLY A 287 -17.57 8.43 -7.78
C GLY A 287 -18.28 8.79 -6.48
N VAL A 288 -19.49 8.25 -6.28
CA VAL A 288 -20.26 8.41 -5.05
C VAL A 288 -20.23 7.11 -4.29
N GLY A 289 -19.61 7.08 -3.12
CA GLY A 289 -19.41 5.83 -2.40
C GLY A 289 -19.35 5.96 -0.89
N THR A 290 -19.30 4.81 -0.25
CA THR A 290 -19.14 4.66 1.20
C THR A 290 -18.40 3.36 1.52
N GLY A 291 -17.96 3.21 2.76
CA GLY A 291 -17.36 1.97 3.25
C GLY A 291 -17.74 1.68 4.70
N THR A 292 -17.60 0.42 5.11
CA THR A 292 -17.69 0.02 6.52
C THR A 292 -16.96 -1.29 6.80
N VAL A 293 -16.39 -1.42 7.99
CA VAL A 293 -15.80 -2.65 8.52
C VAL A 293 -16.82 -3.41 9.34
N ILE A 294 -17.60 -2.71 10.17
CA ILE A 294 -18.44 -3.30 11.22
C ILE A 294 -19.85 -3.69 10.77
N ASP A 295 -20.44 -3.01 9.78
CA ASP A 295 -21.82 -3.29 9.31
C ASP A 295 -21.91 -3.48 7.79
N ARG A 296 -21.10 -4.42 7.28
CA ARG A 296 -21.01 -4.74 5.85
C ARG A 296 -22.37 -5.10 5.20
N PRO A 297 -23.29 -5.85 5.86
CA PRO A 297 -24.59 -6.16 5.26
C PRO A 297 -25.44 -4.92 4.94
N SER A 298 -25.29 -3.84 5.72
CA SER A 298 -26.01 -2.58 5.53
C SER A 298 -25.39 -1.65 4.49
N ILE A 299 -24.33 -2.04 3.77
CA ILE A 299 -23.61 -1.15 2.84
C ILE A 299 -24.51 -0.46 1.81
N LYS A 300 -25.58 -1.12 1.34
CA LYS A 300 -26.56 -0.54 0.41
C LYS A 300 -27.43 0.55 1.05
N LYS A 301 -27.75 0.41 2.35
CA LYS A 301 -28.46 1.43 3.13
C LYS A 301 -27.61 2.69 3.22
N TYR A 302 -26.33 2.53 3.55
CA TYR A 302 -25.36 3.61 3.60
C TYR A 302 -25.16 4.29 2.25
N GLN A 303 -25.09 3.52 1.16
CA GLN A 303 -25.05 4.08 -0.19
C GLN A 303 -26.30 4.91 -0.52
N ALA A 304 -27.48 4.44 -0.12
CA ALA A 304 -28.71 5.21 -0.33
C ALA A 304 -28.71 6.52 0.49
N ALA A 305 -28.20 6.50 1.72
CA ALA A 305 -28.09 7.68 2.57
C ALA A 305 -27.17 8.74 1.97
N ILE A 306 -25.98 8.37 1.48
CA ILE A 306 -25.09 9.35 0.81
C ILE A 306 -25.73 9.95 -0.45
N ARG A 307 -26.45 9.13 -1.25
CA ARG A 307 -27.22 9.67 -2.39
C ARG A 307 -28.26 10.69 -1.95
N THR A 308 -28.97 10.43 -0.86
CA THR A 308 -29.96 11.38 -0.31
C THR A 308 -29.30 12.68 0.14
N ARG A 309 -28.18 12.60 0.87
CA ARG A 309 -27.46 13.80 1.35
C ARG A 309 -26.88 14.65 0.22
N ALA A 310 -26.45 14.01 -0.87
CA ALA A 310 -25.90 14.69 -2.04
C ALA A 310 -26.94 14.95 -3.15
N ALA A 311 -28.23 14.69 -2.92
CA ALA A 311 -29.25 14.62 -3.97
C ALA A 311 -29.35 15.90 -4.82
N SER A 312 -29.28 17.08 -4.21
CA SER A 312 -29.32 18.37 -4.93
C SER A 312 -28.12 18.57 -5.86
N LYS A 313 -26.95 18.06 -5.46
CA LYS A 313 -25.69 18.13 -6.22
C LYS A 313 -25.63 17.08 -7.32
N LEU A 314 -26.30 15.93 -7.12
CA LEU A 314 -26.36 14.80 -8.06
C LEU A 314 -27.58 14.81 -9.00
N SER A 315 -28.46 15.80 -8.88
CA SER A 315 -29.70 15.89 -9.65
C SER A 315 -29.46 15.83 -11.17
N GLY A 316 -30.23 15.02 -11.89
CA GLY A 316 -30.05 14.80 -13.33
C GLY A 316 -28.90 13.84 -13.68
N GLY A 317 -28.22 13.30 -12.68
CA GLY A 317 -27.19 12.28 -12.87
C GLY A 317 -27.75 10.89 -13.15
N HIS A 318 -26.96 10.07 -13.86
CA HIS A 318 -27.29 8.69 -14.15
C HIS A 318 -26.16 7.75 -13.68
N ILE A 319 -26.53 6.67 -13.00
CA ILE A 319 -25.58 5.64 -12.56
C ILE A 319 -25.11 4.86 -13.79
N ILE A 320 -23.81 4.92 -14.06
CA ILE A 320 -23.19 4.22 -15.19
C ILE A 320 -22.46 2.94 -14.77
N LYS A 321 -22.12 2.81 -13.47
CA LYS A 321 -21.48 1.62 -12.93
C LYS A 321 -21.72 1.51 -11.43
N VAL A 322 -21.92 0.29 -10.94
CA VAL A 322 -22.02 -0.04 -9.51
C VAL A 322 -20.90 -1.00 -9.17
N GLU A 323 -20.15 -0.71 -8.12
CA GLU A 323 -18.89 -1.37 -7.84
C GLU A 323 -18.70 -1.59 -6.33
N ALA A 324 -18.07 -2.70 -5.95
CA ALA A 324 -17.70 -2.97 -4.57
C ALA A 324 -16.35 -3.68 -4.48
N HIS A 325 -15.58 -3.39 -3.43
CA HIS A 325 -14.30 -4.06 -3.21
C HIS A 325 -13.86 -4.02 -1.74
N PRO A 326 -13.23 -5.09 -1.22
CA PRO A 326 -12.62 -5.07 0.11
C PRO A 326 -11.39 -4.16 0.17
N ILE A 327 -11.27 -3.40 1.25
CA ILE A 327 -10.15 -2.52 1.56
C ILE A 327 -9.50 -3.04 2.85
N PRO A 328 -8.28 -3.59 2.81
CA PRO A 328 -7.58 -3.97 4.05
C PRO A 328 -7.35 -2.74 4.91
N GLU A 329 -7.36 -2.90 6.23
CA GLU A 329 -7.11 -1.77 7.14
C GLU A 329 -5.79 -1.89 7.90
N HIS A 330 -5.15 -3.06 7.87
CA HIS A 330 -3.91 -3.29 8.58
C HIS A 330 -2.98 -4.25 7.82
N PRO A 331 -1.66 -4.11 8.00
CA PRO A 331 -0.71 -5.05 7.45
C PRO A 331 -0.93 -6.47 7.97
N ARG A 332 -0.69 -7.48 7.11
CA ARG A 332 -0.74 -8.89 7.51
C ARG A 332 0.35 -9.21 8.56
N PRO A 333 0.12 -10.20 9.46
CA PRO A 333 1.14 -10.67 10.39
C PRO A 333 2.42 -11.11 9.69
N ARG A 334 2.29 -11.81 8.55
CA ARG A 334 3.41 -12.26 7.71
C ARG A 334 3.30 -11.62 6.33
N ARG A 335 4.36 -10.93 5.93
CA ARG A 335 4.45 -10.22 4.64
C ARG A 335 5.60 -10.72 3.77
N VAL A 336 6.50 -11.50 4.36
CA VAL A 336 7.59 -12.22 3.69
C VAL A 336 7.69 -13.61 4.32
N VAL A 337 7.62 -14.65 3.48
CA VAL A 337 7.76 -16.07 3.86
C VAL A 337 8.50 -16.78 2.73
N GLY A 338 9.58 -17.48 3.04
CA GLY A 338 10.52 -18.01 2.05
C GLY A 338 11.01 -16.90 1.11
N ARG A 339 10.91 -17.15 -0.20
CA ARG A 339 11.25 -16.19 -1.25
C ARG A 339 10.01 -15.53 -1.86
N VAL A 340 8.96 -15.39 -1.05
CA VAL A 340 7.71 -14.69 -1.41
C VAL A 340 7.58 -13.43 -0.56
N ALA A 341 7.31 -12.29 -1.22
CA ALA A 341 7.04 -11.02 -0.57
C ALA A 341 5.69 -10.45 -1.02
N LEU A 342 4.92 -9.89 -0.09
CA LEU A 342 3.64 -9.25 -0.38
C LEU A 342 3.81 -7.73 -0.48
N VAL A 343 3.04 -7.10 -1.37
CA VAL A 343 2.98 -5.64 -1.56
C VAL A 343 1.53 -5.15 -1.68
N GLY A 344 1.33 -3.84 -1.54
CA GLY A 344 0.01 -3.19 -1.63
C GLY A 344 -1.07 -3.84 -0.76
N ASP A 345 -2.26 -3.99 -1.32
CA ASP A 345 -3.41 -4.56 -0.60
C ASP A 345 -3.17 -6.02 -0.17
N ALA A 346 -2.38 -6.79 -0.93
CA ALA A 346 -2.06 -8.17 -0.55
C ALA A 346 -1.28 -8.21 0.78
N ALA A 347 -0.42 -7.22 1.03
CA ALA A 347 0.28 -7.03 2.29
C ALA A 347 -0.52 -6.28 3.36
N GLY A 348 -1.64 -5.64 3.00
CA GLY A 348 -2.46 -4.83 3.89
C GLY A 348 -1.96 -3.40 4.11
N TYR A 349 -1.31 -2.79 3.10
CA TYR A 349 -0.69 -1.47 3.23
C TYR A 349 -1.59 -0.26 2.99
N VAL A 350 -2.89 -0.45 2.85
CA VAL A 350 -3.82 0.66 2.84
C VAL A 350 -3.79 1.35 4.20
N THR A 351 -3.81 2.67 4.21
CA THR A 351 -3.86 3.43 5.45
C THR A 351 -5.28 3.52 6.00
N LYS A 352 -5.42 3.19 7.29
CA LYS A 352 -6.64 3.44 8.08
C LYS A 352 -7.06 4.90 8.05
N CYS A 353 -8.31 5.17 8.43
CA CYS A 353 -8.94 6.50 8.39
C CYS A 353 -9.17 7.07 6.97
N SER A 354 -8.14 7.10 6.10
CA SER A 354 -8.27 7.64 4.74
C SER A 354 -8.66 6.59 3.69
N GLY A 355 -8.41 5.30 3.91
CA GLY A 355 -8.62 4.25 2.89
C GLY A 355 -7.70 4.37 1.68
N GLU A 356 -6.64 5.17 1.77
CA GLU A 356 -5.72 5.39 0.66
C GLU A 356 -4.79 4.17 0.46
N GLY A 357 -4.81 3.62 -0.75
CA GLY A 357 -3.99 2.46 -1.10
C GLY A 357 -3.09 2.62 -2.32
N ILE A 358 -3.39 3.54 -3.25
CA ILE A 358 -2.72 3.60 -4.56
C ILE A 358 -1.23 3.90 -4.40
N TYR A 359 -0.89 4.98 -3.69
CA TYR A 359 0.51 5.35 -3.45
C TYR A 359 1.23 4.24 -2.68
N PHE A 360 0.66 3.74 -1.59
CA PHE A 360 1.30 2.72 -0.76
C PHE A 360 1.48 1.39 -1.50
N ALA A 361 0.57 1.02 -2.40
CA ALA A 361 0.73 -0.13 -3.28
C ALA A 361 1.91 0.07 -4.23
N ALA A 362 1.92 1.16 -4.99
CA ALA A 362 3.00 1.48 -5.93
C ALA A 362 4.36 1.58 -5.22
N LYS A 363 4.39 2.26 -4.07
CA LYS A 363 5.60 2.47 -3.27
C LYS A 363 6.14 1.18 -2.66
N SER A 364 5.27 0.34 -2.08
CA SER A 364 5.70 -0.97 -1.54
C SER A 364 6.21 -1.88 -2.65
N GLY A 365 5.55 -1.91 -3.81
CA GLY A 365 6.00 -2.62 -5.01
C GLY A 365 7.42 -2.23 -5.42
N ARG A 366 7.65 -0.93 -5.60
CA ARG A 366 8.98 -0.39 -5.93
C ARG A 366 10.01 -0.70 -4.85
N MET A 367 9.71 -0.48 -3.57
CA MET A 367 10.64 -0.73 -2.48
C MET A 367 11.02 -2.21 -2.35
N CYS A 368 10.06 -3.12 -2.53
CA CYS A 368 10.29 -4.55 -2.55
C CYS A 368 11.21 -4.95 -3.71
N ALA A 369 10.93 -4.48 -4.92
CA ALA A 369 11.74 -4.74 -6.09
C ALA A 369 13.16 -4.17 -6.00
N GLN A 370 13.32 -2.95 -5.45
CA GLN A 370 14.63 -2.35 -5.18
C GLN A 370 15.44 -3.21 -4.21
N ALA A 371 14.82 -3.69 -3.12
CA ALA A 371 15.49 -4.56 -2.17
C ALA A 371 15.88 -5.90 -2.82
N ILE A 372 15.00 -6.50 -3.63
CA ILE A 372 15.32 -7.72 -4.38
C ILE A 372 16.53 -7.49 -5.29
N ALA A 373 16.53 -6.42 -6.09
CA ALA A 373 17.64 -6.09 -6.99
C ALA A 373 18.97 -5.83 -6.25
N GLU A 374 18.91 -5.21 -5.08
CA GLU A 374 20.08 -4.97 -4.23
C GLU A 374 20.64 -6.30 -3.68
N ILE A 375 19.80 -7.11 -3.04
CA ILE A 375 20.21 -8.37 -2.39
C ILE A 375 20.67 -9.40 -3.43
N SER A 376 19.98 -9.45 -4.58
CA SER A 376 20.26 -10.39 -5.66
C SER A 376 21.47 -10.01 -6.52
N LEU A 377 22.08 -8.85 -6.27
CA LEU A 377 23.13 -8.27 -7.13
C LEU A 377 22.66 -8.15 -8.58
N GLN A 378 21.48 -7.55 -8.79
CA GLN A 378 20.84 -7.43 -10.11
C GLN A 378 20.46 -8.77 -10.76
N GLY A 379 20.19 -9.80 -9.94
CA GLY A 379 19.69 -11.10 -10.38
C GLY A 379 20.74 -12.21 -10.49
N GLU A 380 21.98 -11.97 -10.06
CA GLU A 380 23.08 -12.96 -10.03
C GLU A 380 22.91 -14.01 -8.91
N ARG A 381 22.09 -13.75 -7.89
CA ARG A 381 21.81 -14.71 -6.81
C ARG A 381 20.38 -14.67 -6.32
N ILE A 382 19.97 -15.74 -5.64
CA ILE A 382 18.65 -15.85 -5.01
C ILE A 382 18.68 -15.25 -3.58
N PRO A 383 17.87 -14.21 -3.29
CA PRO A 383 17.67 -13.69 -1.94
C PRO A 383 17.03 -14.69 -0.97
N SER A 384 17.48 -14.69 0.29
CA SER A 384 16.84 -15.45 1.37
C SER A 384 15.71 -14.67 2.07
N GLU A 385 14.87 -15.37 2.82
CA GLU A 385 13.79 -14.78 3.61
C GLU A 385 14.30 -13.73 4.61
N SER A 386 15.42 -14.02 5.28
CA SER A 386 16.00 -13.13 6.30
C SER A 386 16.51 -11.83 5.68
N GLU A 387 17.13 -11.89 4.49
CA GLU A 387 17.59 -10.71 3.77
C GLU A 387 16.43 -9.83 3.31
N LEU A 388 15.35 -10.44 2.80
CA LEU A 388 14.12 -9.73 2.43
C LEU A 388 13.50 -9.03 3.64
N LYS A 389 13.44 -9.72 4.79
CA LYS A 389 12.94 -9.13 6.04
C LYS A 389 13.84 -7.97 6.53
N ALA A 390 15.15 -8.18 6.53
CA ALA A 390 16.13 -7.20 7.01
C ALA A 390 16.24 -5.96 6.11
N THR A 391 15.86 -6.07 4.83
CA THR A 391 15.97 -5.00 3.85
C THR A 391 14.60 -4.40 3.52
N TYR A 392 13.73 -5.14 2.83
CA TYR A 392 12.43 -4.63 2.39
C TYR A 392 11.50 -4.31 3.56
N LEU A 393 11.18 -5.31 4.39
CA LEU A 393 10.21 -5.10 5.48
C LEU A 393 10.73 -4.10 6.51
N LYS A 394 12.00 -4.21 6.91
CA LYS A 394 12.60 -3.26 7.85
C LYS A 394 12.54 -1.82 7.33
N ARG A 395 12.88 -1.57 6.05
CA ARG A 395 12.81 -0.23 5.46
C ARG A 395 11.38 0.29 5.36
N TRP A 396 10.43 -0.58 4.99
CA TRP A 396 9.00 -0.22 4.94
C TRP A 396 8.48 0.16 6.32
N ASP A 397 8.65 -0.73 7.31
CA ASP A 397 8.15 -0.55 8.66
C ASP A 397 8.81 0.66 9.32
N SER A 398 10.14 0.82 9.19
CA SER A 398 10.82 1.99 9.74
C SER A 398 10.31 3.31 9.16
N LYS A 399 9.88 3.31 7.89
CA LYS A 399 9.41 4.52 7.22
C LYS A 399 7.95 4.85 7.53
N TYR A 400 7.07 3.84 7.57
CA TYR A 400 5.61 4.05 7.58
C TYR A 400 4.90 3.59 8.85
N TRP A 401 5.57 2.87 9.77
CA TRP A 401 4.95 2.40 11.02
C TRP A 401 4.30 3.52 11.83
N SER A 402 5.00 4.65 11.99
CA SER A 402 4.47 5.82 12.71
C SER A 402 3.21 6.37 12.05
N THR A 403 3.15 6.37 10.71
CA THR A 403 1.98 6.81 9.94
C THR A 403 0.78 5.92 10.27
N TYR A 404 0.93 4.60 10.22
CA TYR A 404 -0.16 3.68 10.58
C TYR A 404 -0.63 3.89 12.02
N LYS A 405 0.29 4.05 12.98
CA LYS A 405 -0.08 4.26 14.39
C LYS A 405 -0.83 5.56 14.64
N VAL A 406 -0.43 6.66 14.00
CA VAL A 406 -1.15 7.93 14.12
C VAL A 406 -2.56 7.80 13.55
N LEU A 407 -2.71 7.17 12.39
CA LEU A 407 -4.02 7.00 11.75
C LEU A 407 -4.94 6.05 12.52
N ASP A 408 -4.40 5.02 13.17
CA ASP A 408 -5.15 4.14 14.08
C ASP A 408 -5.77 4.92 15.24
N VAL A 409 -4.98 5.80 15.87
CA VAL A 409 -5.44 6.64 16.97
C VAL A 409 -6.51 7.62 16.49
N LEU A 410 -6.29 8.29 15.36
CA LEU A 410 -7.27 9.22 14.80
C LEU A 410 -8.60 8.53 14.51
N GLN A 411 -8.58 7.32 13.93
CA GLN A 411 -9.82 6.59 13.67
C GLN A 411 -10.53 6.17 14.97
N ALA A 412 -9.78 5.66 15.96
CA ALA A 412 -10.35 5.26 17.25
C ALA A 412 -11.00 6.42 18.01
N VAL A 413 -10.48 7.64 17.85
CA VAL A 413 -11.00 8.85 18.51
C VAL A 413 -12.18 9.44 17.73
N PHE A 414 -12.02 9.73 16.44
CA PHE A 414 -12.96 10.58 15.69
C PHE A 414 -14.09 9.82 15.01
N TYR A 415 -13.94 8.52 14.74
CA TYR A 415 -14.96 7.71 14.03
C TYR A 415 -15.81 6.86 14.98
N ARG A 416 -15.83 7.19 16.29
CA ARG A 416 -16.53 6.40 17.30
C ARG A 416 -18.04 6.65 17.34
N ASN A 417 -18.46 7.89 17.10
CA ASN A 417 -19.86 8.33 17.11
C ASN A 417 -20.01 9.72 16.46
N ASN A 418 -21.25 10.15 16.25
CA ASN A 418 -21.53 11.46 15.65
C ASN A 418 -20.93 12.65 16.41
N ILE A 419 -20.90 12.64 17.75
CA ILE A 419 -20.28 13.73 18.54
C ILE A 419 -18.80 13.88 18.18
N ALA A 420 -18.06 12.77 18.12
CA ALA A 420 -16.65 12.80 17.76
C ALA A 420 -16.44 13.26 16.30
N ARG A 421 -17.36 12.92 15.40
CA ARG A 421 -17.32 13.36 13.99
C ARG A 421 -17.63 14.85 13.83
N GLU A 422 -18.56 15.40 14.60
CA GLU A 422 -18.80 16.85 14.64
C GLU A 422 -17.53 17.59 15.07
N ALA A 423 -16.90 17.13 16.16
CA ALA A 423 -15.63 17.69 16.61
C ALA A 423 -14.53 17.56 15.55
N PHE A 424 -14.47 16.43 14.83
CA PHE A 424 -13.52 16.23 13.73
C PHE A 424 -13.72 17.24 12.59
N VAL A 425 -14.96 17.43 12.13
CA VAL A 425 -15.26 18.39 11.05
C VAL A 425 -14.94 19.82 11.49
N GLU A 426 -15.23 20.18 12.73
CA GLU A 426 -14.85 21.47 13.29
C GLU A 426 -13.33 21.67 13.30
N LEU A 427 -12.56 20.64 13.67
CA LEU A 427 -11.09 20.70 13.65
C LEU A 427 -10.54 20.85 12.24
N CYS A 428 -11.20 20.29 11.22
CA CYS A 428 -10.80 20.48 9.83
C CYS A 428 -10.90 21.94 9.35
N GLU A 429 -11.59 22.83 10.08
CA GLU A 429 -11.67 24.25 9.74
C GLU A 429 -10.40 25.02 10.13
N ASP A 430 -9.66 24.52 11.12
CA ASP A 430 -8.45 25.14 11.62
C ASP A 430 -7.31 25.08 10.58
N GLU A 431 -6.72 26.23 10.25
CA GLU A 431 -5.67 26.32 9.23
C GLU A 431 -4.42 25.50 9.56
N TYR A 432 -4.05 25.41 10.85
CA TYR A 432 -2.91 24.60 11.26
C TYR A 432 -3.20 23.12 11.03
N VAL A 433 -4.40 22.65 11.37
CA VAL A 433 -4.84 21.28 11.06
C VAL A 433 -4.80 21.04 9.54
N GLN A 434 -5.38 21.93 8.74
CA GLN A 434 -5.36 21.79 7.28
C GLN A 434 -3.93 21.70 6.74
N LYS A 435 -3.04 22.60 7.17
CA LYS A 435 -1.63 22.59 6.76
C LYS A 435 -0.95 21.27 7.11
N MET A 436 -1.07 20.81 8.36
CA MET A 436 -0.46 19.56 8.81
C MET A 436 -1.01 18.34 8.04
N THR A 437 -2.30 18.32 7.76
CA THR A 437 -2.95 17.27 6.97
C THR A 437 -2.46 17.26 5.53
N PHE A 438 -2.42 18.40 4.83
CA PHE A 438 -1.99 18.44 3.43
C PHE A 438 -0.49 18.25 3.26
N ASP A 439 0.35 18.84 4.12
CA ASP A 439 1.80 18.60 4.10
C ASP A 439 2.08 17.10 4.33
N SER A 440 1.32 16.44 5.23
CA SER A 440 1.48 15.01 5.44
C SER A 440 0.91 14.16 4.31
N TYR A 441 -0.24 14.54 3.76
CA TYR A 441 -0.92 13.77 2.72
C TYR A 441 -0.23 13.90 1.36
N LEU A 442 0.10 15.09 0.90
CA LEU A 442 0.65 15.32 -0.44
C LEU A 442 2.08 14.81 -0.60
N TYR A 443 2.86 14.82 0.48
CA TYR A 443 4.27 14.44 0.47
C TYR A 443 4.56 13.11 1.19
N LYS A 444 3.56 12.52 1.87
CA LYS A 444 3.67 11.24 2.60
C LYS A 444 4.82 11.20 3.60
N THR A 445 5.03 12.35 4.25
CA THR A 445 5.97 12.55 5.35
C THR A 445 5.22 13.13 6.52
N VAL A 446 5.44 12.64 7.74
CA VAL A 446 4.83 13.27 8.93
C VAL A 446 5.33 14.71 9.03
N ALA A 447 4.43 15.67 8.85
CA ALA A 447 4.76 17.08 8.96
C ALA A 447 5.34 17.37 10.35
N LYS A 448 6.38 18.21 10.41
CA LYS A 448 6.98 18.60 11.68
C LYS A 448 6.05 19.59 12.38
N GLY A 449 5.50 19.19 13.52
CA GLY A 449 4.63 20.04 14.32
C GLY A 449 5.38 21.23 14.91
N ASN A 450 4.61 22.22 15.38
CA ASN A 450 5.09 23.32 16.20
C ASN A 450 4.55 23.13 17.62
N PRO A 451 5.41 23.00 18.66
CA PRO A 451 4.96 22.67 20.01
C PRO A 451 3.87 23.60 20.57
N LEU A 452 3.92 24.91 20.28
CA LEU A 452 2.91 25.86 20.74
C LEU A 452 1.58 25.67 20.00
N GLN A 453 1.64 25.41 18.69
CA GLN A 453 0.45 25.15 17.88
C GLN A 453 -0.16 23.78 18.22
N ASP A 454 0.65 22.79 18.56
CA ASP A 454 0.19 21.47 19.01
C ASP A 454 -0.55 21.55 20.35
N VAL A 455 -0.04 22.32 21.32
CA VAL A 455 -0.75 22.58 22.59
C VAL A 455 -2.06 23.33 22.34
N ARG A 456 -2.05 24.33 21.46
CA ARG A 456 -3.26 25.06 21.07
C ARG A 456 -4.29 24.12 20.42
N LEU A 457 -3.83 23.22 19.54
CA LEU A 457 -4.67 22.22 18.88
C LEU A 457 -5.29 21.25 19.90
N LEU A 458 -4.55 20.85 20.93
CA LEU A 458 -5.09 20.02 22.02
C LEU A 458 -6.25 20.74 22.74
N PHE A 459 -6.07 22.00 23.14
CA PHE A 459 -7.14 22.77 23.76
C PHE A 459 -8.33 22.98 22.82
N HIS A 460 -8.07 23.24 21.54
CA HIS A 460 -9.12 23.38 20.54
C HIS A 460 -9.90 22.07 20.35
N THR A 461 -9.21 20.94 20.34
CA THR A 461 -9.80 19.59 20.29
C THR A 461 -10.72 19.36 21.48
N LEU A 462 -10.27 19.64 22.70
CA LEU A 462 -11.09 19.53 23.90
C LEU A 462 -12.33 20.44 23.84
N GLY A 463 -12.16 21.68 23.35
CA GLY A 463 -13.26 22.62 23.15
C GLY A 463 -14.29 22.14 22.11
N ALA A 464 -13.84 21.57 21.00
CA ALA A 464 -14.70 21.00 19.96
C ALA A 464 -15.51 19.81 20.51
N PHE A 465 -14.87 18.91 21.26
CA PHE A 465 -15.57 17.82 21.95
C PHE A 465 -16.60 18.31 22.98
N ALA A 466 -16.34 19.44 23.64
CA ALA A 466 -17.30 20.03 24.59
C ALA A 466 -18.52 20.66 23.89
N ARG A 467 -18.35 21.22 22.68
CA ARG A 467 -19.44 21.83 21.88
C ARG A 467 -20.25 20.81 21.08
N ALA A 468 -19.61 19.75 20.61
CA ALA A 468 -20.21 18.75 19.72
C ALA A 468 -21.54 18.13 20.21
N PRO A 469 -21.77 17.87 21.52
CA PRO A 469 -23.06 17.34 22.00
C PRO A 469 -24.26 18.24 21.70
N ALA A 470 -24.06 19.55 21.53
CA ALA A 470 -25.14 20.49 21.18
C ALA A 470 -25.48 20.46 19.68
N LEU A 471 -24.64 19.85 18.85
CA LEU A 471 -24.75 19.83 17.39
C LEU A 471 -25.09 18.44 16.84
N ALA A 472 -24.65 17.37 17.52
CA ALA A 472 -24.79 16.01 17.04
C ALA A 472 -26.26 15.54 17.05
N PRO A 473 -26.77 15.00 15.92
CA PRO A 473 -28.11 14.43 15.82
C PRO A 473 -28.24 13.03 16.44
#